data_AF-A0A922Z6H7-F1
#
_entry.id   AF-A0A922Z6H7-F1
#
_cell.length_a   1.000
_cell.length_b   1.000
_cell.length_c   1.000
_cell.angle_alpha   90.00
_cell.angle_beta   90.00
_cell.angle_gamma   90.00
#
_symmetry.space_group_name_H-M   'P 1'
#
loop_
_entity.id
_entity.type
_entity.pdbx_description
1 polymer ?
#
loop_
_entity_poly.entity_id
_entity_poly.type
_entity_poly.pdbx_seq_one_letter_code
_entity_poly.pdbx_strand_id
1 'polypeptide(L)'
;MELAGSEVEMAKRLTIHEQDIWPALLGIFVTLIYFAVIFSGVKEFSLWQQILDLGWANPLELIRSFHPHALRLLVVFPFLFASELTDISADRLFSVAVPVFMIVSSWLCARVLAHFVVGNSKRVWLVYQLTALPLFGLSFIMNGRIAFAILGLSVLTYCLIFSFTVSAWTHRPNPIWIIVGLLLTSVSSGALVVGFLFLAITSFGWAFRTWPKLSRWLLFKLSFSIFGLVFVSPIFIAGLIKNIRFYGGFVEMLRHGAGKVLPADPVLAVLTSLSFVAFGLVACTWVLKGIRRGSPETIIGLACLLGIAGGAFGFSTLASAVPIYFLSFYIWFFRRNGVNVSPTEIKTA
;
A
#
# COMPACT_ATOMS: atom_id res chain seq x y z
N MET A 1 45.99 0.13 26.17
CA MET A 1 46.24 -0.87 25.09
C MET A 1 44.93 -1.58 24.69
N GLU A 2 43.80 -0.86 24.64
CA GLU A 2 42.45 -1.42 24.35
C GLU A 2 41.74 -0.78 23.14
N LEU A 3 42.36 0.20 22.47
CA LEU A 3 41.75 0.89 21.33
C LEU A 3 41.85 0.10 20.01
N ALA A 4 42.70 -0.92 19.93
CA ALA A 4 42.89 -1.72 18.71
C ALA A 4 41.73 -2.70 18.42
N GLY A 5 40.88 -3.00 19.42
CA GLY A 5 39.74 -3.91 19.24
C GLY A 5 38.55 -3.31 18.49
N SER A 6 38.32 -1.99 18.63
CA SER A 6 37.14 -1.35 18.04
C SER A 6 37.29 -1.08 16.55
N GLU A 7 38.50 -0.77 16.07
CA GLU A 7 38.76 -0.55 14.64
C GLU A 7 38.68 -1.85 13.83
N VAL A 8 39.12 -2.98 14.40
CA VAL A 8 39.02 -4.30 13.74
C VAL A 8 37.57 -4.80 13.70
N GLU A 9 36.76 -4.53 14.73
CA GLU A 9 35.31 -4.78 14.68
C GLU A 9 34.58 -3.85 13.70
N MET A 10 35.01 -2.59 13.59
CA MET A 10 34.41 -1.64 12.66
C MET A 10 34.80 -1.96 11.20
N ALA A 11 36.03 -2.40 10.94
CA ALA A 11 36.49 -2.87 9.64
C ALA A 11 35.82 -4.19 9.20
N LYS A 12 35.51 -5.10 10.13
CA LYS A 12 34.72 -6.31 9.84
C LYS A 12 33.27 -6.01 9.44
N ARG A 13 32.71 -4.85 9.81
CA ARG A 13 31.32 -4.47 9.48
C ARG A 13 31.13 -3.90 8.06
N LEU A 14 32.21 -3.64 7.32
CA LEU A 14 32.17 -3.02 5.98
C LEU A 14 32.73 -3.91 4.86
N THR A 15 32.81 -5.22 5.08
CA THR A 15 33.04 -6.13 3.96
C THR A 15 31.72 -6.34 3.23
N ILE A 16 31.48 -5.51 2.20
CA ILE A 16 30.46 -5.81 1.19
C ILE A 16 30.87 -7.15 0.59
N HIS A 17 30.16 -8.21 0.94
CA HIS A 17 30.42 -9.51 0.33
C HIS A 17 30.10 -9.39 -1.16
N GLU A 18 31.00 -9.88 -2.01
CA GLU A 18 30.87 -9.84 -3.48
C GLU A 18 29.51 -10.41 -3.96
N GLN A 19 28.94 -11.34 -3.20
CA GLN A 19 27.62 -11.93 -3.40
C GLN A 19 26.44 -10.95 -3.23
N ASP A 20 26.65 -9.78 -2.64
CA ASP A 20 25.63 -8.77 -2.32
C ASP A 20 25.53 -7.72 -3.43
N ILE A 21 26.60 -7.61 -4.21
CA ILE A 21 26.75 -6.67 -5.32
C ILE A 21 25.84 -7.12 -6.47
N TRP A 22 25.82 -8.41 -6.81
CA TRP A 22 25.07 -8.91 -7.96
C TRP A 22 23.56 -8.66 -7.88
N PRO A 23 22.86 -8.95 -6.77
CA PRO A 23 21.45 -8.60 -6.64
C PRO A 23 21.23 -7.09 -6.75
N ALA A 24 22.05 -6.27 -6.09
CA ALA A 24 21.91 -4.81 -6.17
C ALA A 24 22.08 -4.30 -7.61
N LEU A 25 23.11 -4.76 -8.31
CA LEU A 25 23.35 -4.42 -9.72
C LEU A 25 22.20 -4.86 -10.63
N LEU A 26 21.66 -6.06 -10.43
CA LEU A 26 20.50 -6.54 -11.18
C LEU A 26 19.25 -5.67 -10.91
N GLY A 27 19.00 -5.31 -9.66
CA GLY A 27 17.91 -4.41 -9.29
C GLY A 27 18.04 -3.02 -9.94
N ILE A 28 19.25 -2.46 -9.95
CA ILE A 28 19.56 -1.21 -10.64
C ILE A 28 19.33 -1.36 -12.14
N PHE A 29 19.86 -2.42 -12.75
CA PHE A 29 19.71 -2.68 -14.18
C PHE A 29 18.25 -2.80 -14.61
N VAL A 30 17.43 -3.59 -13.90
CA VAL A 30 15.99 -3.73 -14.16
C VAL A 30 15.27 -2.38 -14.02
N THR A 31 15.65 -1.58 -13.03
CA THR A 31 15.08 -0.24 -12.83
C THR A 31 15.46 0.72 -13.97
N LEU A 32 16.70 0.67 -14.44
CA LEU A 32 17.17 1.46 -15.57
C LEU A 32 16.46 1.08 -16.87
N ILE A 33 16.29 -0.22 -17.14
CA ILE A 33 15.49 -0.70 -18.28
C ILE A 33 14.07 -0.14 -18.18
N TYR A 34 13.43 -0.26 -17.01
CA TYR A 34 12.07 0.19 -16.82
C TYR A 34 11.93 1.70 -17.08
N PHE A 35 12.86 2.52 -16.56
CA PHE A 35 12.94 3.93 -16.90
C PHE A 35 13.14 4.17 -18.39
N ALA A 36 14.09 3.48 -19.03
CA ALA A 36 14.39 3.65 -20.44
C ALA A 36 13.16 3.37 -21.33
N VAL A 37 12.36 2.35 -21.00
CA VAL A 37 11.11 2.03 -21.70
C VAL A 37 10.08 3.15 -21.59
N ILE A 38 9.93 3.77 -20.41
CA ILE A 38 9.02 4.91 -20.23
C ILE A 38 9.56 6.18 -20.92
N PHE A 39 10.85 6.49 -20.74
CA PHE A 39 11.47 7.69 -21.29
C PHE A 39 11.55 7.69 -22.82
N SER A 40 11.68 6.52 -23.44
CA SER A 40 11.65 6.35 -24.90
C SER A 40 10.25 6.47 -25.50
N GLY A 41 9.20 6.58 -24.68
CA GLY A 41 7.81 6.67 -25.15
C GLY A 41 7.22 5.32 -25.58
N VAL A 42 7.93 4.20 -25.36
CA VAL A 42 7.39 2.85 -25.66
C VAL A 42 6.14 2.57 -24.83
N LYS A 43 6.10 3.09 -23.60
CA LYS A 43 4.91 3.08 -22.75
C LYS A 43 4.68 4.46 -22.19
N GLU A 44 3.50 4.99 -22.46
CA GLU A 44 3.00 6.25 -21.90
C GLU A 44 1.80 5.98 -21.00
N PHE A 45 1.66 6.84 -19.99
CA PHE A 45 0.55 6.87 -19.06
C PHE A 45 -0.19 8.19 -19.23
N SER A 46 -1.48 8.12 -19.51
CA SER A 46 -2.32 9.31 -19.58
C SER A 46 -3.00 9.61 -18.25
N LEU A 47 -3.22 10.89 -17.99
CA LEU A 47 -4.18 11.32 -17.00
C LEU A 47 -5.58 10.85 -17.40
N TRP A 48 -6.39 10.47 -16.41
CA TRP A 48 -7.72 9.94 -16.69
C TRP A 48 -8.72 11.08 -16.92
N GLN A 49 -9.72 10.81 -17.77
CA GLN A 49 -10.70 11.80 -18.22
C GLN A 49 -11.36 12.59 -17.08
N GLN A 50 -11.64 11.95 -15.94
CA GLN A 50 -12.28 12.60 -14.79
C GLN A 50 -11.45 13.74 -14.18
N ILE A 51 -10.12 13.78 -14.40
CA ILE A 51 -9.28 14.93 -14.02
C ILE A 51 -9.28 15.98 -15.12
N LEU A 52 -9.16 15.55 -16.37
CA LEU A 52 -9.17 16.45 -17.53
C LEU A 52 -10.48 17.24 -17.61
N ASP A 53 -11.61 16.61 -17.30
CA ASP A 53 -12.94 17.24 -17.24
C ASP A 53 -13.04 18.32 -16.15
N LEU A 54 -12.26 18.21 -15.07
CA LEU A 54 -12.17 19.23 -14.04
C LEU A 54 -11.22 20.37 -14.41
N GLY A 55 -10.30 20.10 -15.36
CA GLY A 55 -9.30 21.04 -15.82
C GLY A 55 -8.52 21.68 -14.68
N TRP A 56 -8.50 23.01 -14.69
CA TRP A 56 -7.77 23.87 -13.76
C TRP A 56 -8.61 24.35 -12.57
N ALA A 57 -9.71 23.66 -12.24
CA ALA A 57 -10.50 23.99 -11.07
C ALA A 57 -9.65 23.98 -9.79
N ASN A 58 -9.90 24.91 -8.88
CA ASN A 58 -9.16 24.99 -7.62
C ASN A 58 -9.50 23.75 -6.75
N PRO A 59 -8.51 22.88 -6.43
CA PRO A 59 -8.78 21.66 -5.67
C PRO A 59 -9.34 21.95 -4.27
N LEU A 60 -8.98 23.07 -3.65
CA LEU A 60 -9.47 23.44 -2.32
C LEU A 60 -10.95 23.84 -2.34
N GLU A 61 -11.40 24.53 -3.39
CA GLU A 61 -12.81 24.87 -3.56
C GLU A 61 -13.65 23.63 -3.84
N LEU A 62 -13.13 22.70 -4.66
CA LEU A 62 -13.78 21.41 -4.91
C LEU A 62 -13.87 20.54 -3.64
N ILE A 63 -12.87 20.61 -2.75
CA ILE A 63 -12.94 19.93 -1.45
C ILE A 63 -14.04 20.56 -0.58
N ARG A 64 -14.14 21.90 -0.55
CA ARG A 64 -15.19 22.61 0.22
C ARG A 64 -16.59 22.30 -0.29
N SER A 65 -16.76 22.09 -1.60
CA SER A 65 -18.04 21.68 -2.20
C SER A 65 -18.29 20.18 -2.17
N PHE A 66 -17.43 19.39 -1.51
CA PHE A 66 -17.52 17.93 -1.44
C PHE A 66 -17.59 17.25 -2.81
N HIS A 67 -16.91 17.81 -3.81
CA HIS A 67 -16.90 17.25 -5.15
C HIS A 67 -16.24 15.84 -5.13
N PRO A 68 -16.86 14.82 -5.74
CA PRO A 68 -16.42 13.41 -5.62
C PRO A 68 -15.04 13.10 -6.19
N HIS A 69 -14.48 14.02 -6.97
CA HIS A 69 -13.16 13.89 -7.60
C HIS A 69 -12.13 14.91 -7.08
N ALA A 70 -12.48 15.73 -6.09
CA ALA A 70 -11.61 16.79 -5.58
C ALA A 70 -10.25 16.26 -5.06
N LEU A 71 -10.29 15.19 -4.25
CA LEU A 71 -9.06 14.58 -3.73
C LEU A 71 -8.18 13.98 -4.83
N ARG A 72 -8.80 13.49 -5.91
CA ARG A 72 -8.07 12.96 -7.06
C ARG A 72 -7.35 14.07 -7.81
N LEU A 73 -8.04 15.20 -8.02
CA LEU A 73 -7.44 16.39 -8.61
C LEU A 73 -6.28 16.88 -7.76
N LEU A 74 -6.44 16.94 -6.42
CA LEU A 74 -5.36 17.37 -5.53
C LEU A 74 -4.06 16.55 -5.69
N VAL A 75 -4.18 15.23 -5.87
CA VAL A 75 -3.02 14.34 -6.10
C VAL A 75 -2.36 14.58 -7.45
N VAL A 76 -3.15 14.91 -8.48
CA VAL A 76 -2.67 15.09 -9.85
C VAL A 76 -2.26 16.54 -10.13
N PHE A 77 -2.73 17.50 -9.34
CA PHE A 77 -2.51 18.93 -9.51
C PHE A 77 -1.04 19.31 -9.70
N PRO A 78 -0.06 18.70 -9.01
CA PRO A 78 1.36 18.98 -9.27
C PRO A 78 1.80 18.74 -10.72
N PHE A 79 1.22 17.74 -11.40
CA PHE A 79 1.54 17.46 -12.81
C PHE A 79 0.91 18.47 -13.76
N LEU A 80 -0.33 18.88 -13.49
CA LEU A 80 -1.01 19.93 -14.24
C LEU A 80 -0.22 21.24 -14.09
N PHE A 81 0.05 21.65 -12.85
CA PHE A 81 0.80 22.86 -12.53
C PHE A 81 2.20 22.87 -13.18
N ALA A 82 2.95 21.77 -13.07
CA ALA A 82 4.26 21.67 -13.72
C ALA A 82 4.17 21.69 -15.25
N SER A 83 3.08 21.18 -15.83
CA SER A 83 2.85 21.21 -17.29
C SER A 83 2.73 22.65 -17.80
N GLU A 84 2.01 23.51 -17.09
CA GLU A 84 1.87 24.93 -17.43
C GLU A 84 3.20 25.69 -17.28
N LEU A 85 4.02 25.35 -16.28
CA LEU A 85 5.32 26.01 -16.07
C LEU A 85 6.40 25.61 -17.07
N THR A 86 6.33 24.41 -17.63
CA THR A 86 7.42 23.81 -18.42
C THR A 86 7.09 23.60 -19.90
N ASP A 87 5.82 23.80 -20.30
CA ASP A 87 5.28 23.46 -21.62
C ASP A 87 5.44 21.96 -21.99
N ILE A 88 5.76 21.11 -21.00
CA ILE A 88 5.76 19.66 -21.14
C ILE A 88 4.35 19.15 -20.87
N SER A 89 3.81 18.26 -21.70
CA SER A 89 2.47 17.70 -21.47
C SER A 89 2.36 17.01 -20.10
N ALA A 90 1.23 17.23 -19.42
CA ALA A 90 0.97 16.64 -18.10
C ALA A 90 1.03 15.10 -18.12
N ASP A 91 0.59 14.46 -19.21
CA ASP A 91 0.69 13.01 -19.42
C ASP A 91 2.15 12.54 -19.44
N ARG A 92 3.07 13.30 -20.03
CA ARG A 92 4.49 12.95 -20.05
C ARG A 92 5.13 13.11 -18.68
N LEU A 93 4.82 14.19 -17.97
CA LEU A 93 5.26 14.40 -16.58
C LEU A 93 4.74 13.28 -15.66
N PHE A 94 3.47 12.93 -15.81
CA PHE A 94 2.86 11.83 -15.08
C PHE A 94 3.50 10.48 -15.42
N SER A 95 3.77 10.23 -16.71
CA SER A 95 4.46 9.01 -17.17
C SER A 95 5.81 8.84 -16.51
N VAL A 96 6.61 9.91 -16.40
CA VAL A 96 7.92 9.89 -15.72
C VAL A 96 7.80 9.63 -14.21
N ALA A 97 6.72 10.06 -13.58
CA ALA A 97 6.49 9.85 -12.14
C ALA A 97 6.09 8.40 -11.79
N VAL A 98 5.39 7.69 -12.69
CA VAL A 98 4.94 6.31 -12.44
C VAL A 98 6.10 5.37 -12.10
N PRO A 99 7.26 5.37 -12.81
CA PRO A 99 8.44 4.63 -12.40
C PRO A 99 8.89 4.90 -10.97
N VAL A 100 8.95 6.19 -10.59
CA VAL A 100 9.34 6.61 -9.23
C VAL A 100 8.37 6.00 -8.21
N PHE A 101 7.06 6.04 -8.48
CA PHE A 101 6.06 5.43 -7.60
C PHE A 101 6.27 3.93 -7.41
N MET A 102 6.54 3.20 -8.49
CA MET A 102 6.79 1.75 -8.43
C MET A 102 8.07 1.42 -7.66
N ILE A 103 9.14 2.18 -7.87
CA ILE A 103 10.41 2.00 -7.19
C ILE A 103 10.25 2.26 -5.69
N VAL A 104 9.62 3.38 -5.33
CA VAL A 104 9.38 3.72 -3.92
C VAL A 104 8.48 2.68 -3.26
N SER A 105 7.44 2.20 -3.94
CA SER A 105 6.57 1.12 -3.42
C SER A 105 7.36 -0.16 -3.16
N SER A 106 8.17 -0.58 -4.13
CA SER A 106 9.03 -1.78 -4.01
C SER A 106 10.03 -1.65 -2.88
N TRP A 107 10.64 -0.47 -2.74
CA TRP A 107 11.57 -0.15 -1.66
C TRP A 107 10.89 -0.17 -0.29
N LEU A 108 9.71 0.43 -0.15
CA LEU A 108 8.93 0.39 1.10
C LEU A 108 8.58 -1.05 1.50
N CYS A 109 8.15 -1.88 0.54
CA CYS A 109 7.91 -3.31 0.78
C CYS A 109 9.18 -4.05 1.20
N ALA A 110 10.32 -3.77 0.56
CA ALA A 110 11.60 -4.35 0.92
C ALA A 110 12.04 -3.95 2.33
N ARG A 111 11.83 -2.69 2.72
CA ARG A 111 12.10 -2.20 4.08
C ARG A 111 11.20 -2.86 5.12
N VAL A 112 9.92 -3.06 4.81
CA VAL A 112 9.01 -3.82 5.67
C VAL A 112 9.50 -5.26 5.82
N LEU A 113 9.87 -5.93 4.73
CA LEU A 113 10.33 -7.33 4.83
C LEU A 113 11.65 -7.46 5.59
N ALA A 114 12.59 -6.54 5.36
CA ALA A 114 13.85 -6.46 6.08
C ALA A 114 13.65 -6.41 7.60
N HIS A 115 12.54 -5.82 8.05
CA HIS A 115 12.19 -5.76 9.47
C HIS A 115 11.77 -7.12 10.07
N PHE A 116 11.29 -8.06 9.24
CA PHE A 116 10.94 -9.40 9.68
C PHE A 116 12.08 -10.40 9.55
N VAL A 117 13.05 -10.17 8.65
CA VAL A 117 14.11 -11.11 8.34
C VAL A 117 15.42 -10.67 8.98
N VAL A 118 15.73 -11.25 10.14
CA VAL A 118 16.92 -10.89 10.94
C VAL A 118 18.21 -11.31 10.22
N GLY A 119 19.22 -10.43 10.21
CA GLY A 119 20.63 -10.80 9.99
C GLY A 119 21.09 -10.98 8.54
N ASN A 120 20.39 -10.44 7.54
CA ASN A 120 20.86 -10.59 6.15
C ASN A 120 20.48 -9.41 5.24
N SER A 121 21.33 -8.38 5.20
CA SER A 121 21.22 -7.22 4.27
C SER A 121 21.05 -7.66 2.81
N LYS A 122 21.63 -8.81 2.42
CA LYS A 122 21.50 -9.43 1.09
C LYS A 122 20.04 -9.64 0.68
N ARG A 123 19.20 -9.99 1.64
CA ARG A 123 17.79 -10.31 1.39
C ARG A 123 16.98 -9.05 1.08
N VAL A 124 17.42 -7.87 1.50
CA VAL A 124 16.70 -6.61 1.20
C VAL A 124 16.72 -6.32 -0.29
N TRP A 125 17.88 -6.44 -0.94
CA TRP A 125 18.02 -6.22 -2.38
C TRP A 125 17.37 -7.32 -3.21
N LEU A 126 17.46 -8.57 -2.76
CA LEU A 126 16.74 -9.67 -3.38
C LEU A 126 15.23 -9.43 -3.31
N VAL A 127 14.72 -9.04 -2.15
CA VAL A 127 13.30 -8.72 -1.96
C VAL A 127 12.89 -7.52 -2.82
N TYR A 128 13.71 -6.48 -2.88
CA TYR A 128 13.44 -5.32 -3.73
C TYR A 128 13.23 -5.76 -5.18
N GLN A 129 14.10 -6.62 -5.74
CA GLN A 129 13.91 -7.14 -7.10
C GLN A 129 12.64 -7.98 -7.22
N LEU A 130 12.41 -8.84 -6.24
CA LEU A 130 11.27 -9.74 -6.17
C LEU A 130 9.92 -9.00 -6.03
N THR A 131 9.91 -7.78 -5.49
CA THR A 131 8.73 -6.91 -5.46
C THR A 131 8.68 -5.95 -6.66
N ALA A 132 9.83 -5.47 -7.14
CA ALA A 132 9.92 -4.55 -8.27
C ALA A 132 9.50 -5.20 -9.59
N LEU A 133 9.98 -6.41 -9.89
CA LEU A 133 9.70 -7.06 -11.18
C LEU A 133 8.19 -7.25 -11.42
N PRO A 134 7.40 -7.79 -10.47
CA PRO A 134 5.95 -7.88 -10.65
C PRO A 134 5.25 -6.53 -10.72
N LEU A 135 5.73 -5.52 -9.99
CA LEU A 135 5.12 -4.18 -10.01
C LEU A 135 5.41 -3.45 -11.32
N PHE A 136 6.60 -3.63 -11.90
CA PHE A 136 6.92 -3.12 -13.23
C PHE A 136 6.11 -3.87 -14.29
N GLY A 137 6.01 -5.20 -14.20
CA GLY A 137 5.12 -5.97 -15.09
C GLY A 137 3.66 -5.51 -15.00
N LEU A 138 3.16 -5.28 -13.78
CA LEU A 138 1.81 -4.77 -13.55
C LEU A 138 1.61 -3.36 -14.12
N SER A 139 2.63 -2.49 -14.05
CA SER A 139 2.54 -1.13 -14.57
C SER A 139 2.32 -1.09 -16.09
N PHE A 140 2.87 -2.05 -16.84
CA PHE A 140 2.68 -2.12 -18.29
C PHE A 140 1.24 -2.45 -18.69
N ILE A 141 0.53 -3.25 -17.88
CA ILE A 141 -0.84 -3.70 -18.16
C ILE A 141 -1.91 -2.81 -17.54
N MET A 142 -1.55 -1.91 -16.64
CA MET A 142 -2.52 -1.09 -15.91
C MET A 142 -2.53 0.38 -16.37
N ASN A 143 -3.62 1.07 -16.02
CA ASN A 143 -3.67 2.53 -16.11
C ASN A 143 -2.81 3.15 -14.99
N GLY A 144 -2.10 4.23 -15.30
CA GLY A 144 -1.20 4.94 -14.37
C GLY A 144 -1.89 5.34 -13.06
N ARG A 145 -3.21 5.56 -13.05
CA ARG A 145 -4.01 5.85 -11.85
C ARG A 145 -3.73 4.87 -10.71
N ILE A 146 -3.57 3.58 -11.00
CA ILE A 146 -3.38 2.54 -9.99
C ILE A 146 -2.00 2.68 -9.31
N ALA A 147 -1.02 3.33 -9.96
CA ALA A 147 0.30 3.57 -9.39
C ALA A 147 0.24 4.40 -8.10
N PHE A 148 -0.63 5.41 -8.03
CA PHE A 148 -0.85 6.18 -6.81
C PHE A 148 -1.42 5.30 -5.69
N ALA A 149 -2.41 4.45 -5.99
CA ALA A 149 -3.02 3.58 -4.99
C ALA A 149 -2.04 2.52 -4.45
N ILE A 150 -1.19 1.96 -5.33
CA ILE A 150 -0.10 1.06 -4.97
C ILE A 150 0.88 1.75 -4.01
N LEU A 151 1.31 2.97 -4.35
CA LEU A 151 2.20 3.75 -3.50
C LEU A 151 1.54 4.10 -2.16
N GLY A 152 0.28 4.57 -2.18
CA GLY A 152 -0.47 4.95 -1.00
C GLY A 152 -0.63 3.80 0.00
N LEU A 153 -1.01 2.61 -0.48
CA LEU A 153 -1.09 1.41 0.37
C LEU A 153 0.29 0.95 0.86
N SER A 154 1.33 1.04 0.04
CA SER A 154 2.70 0.71 0.46
C SER A 154 3.20 1.63 1.58
N VAL A 155 2.93 2.95 1.47
CA VAL A 155 3.22 3.94 2.51
C VAL A 155 2.43 3.64 3.78
N LEU A 156 1.13 3.34 3.68
CA LEU A 156 0.31 2.99 4.85
C LEU A 156 0.81 1.73 5.55
N THR A 157 1.11 0.66 4.79
CA THR A 157 1.64 -0.58 5.35
C THR A 157 2.98 -0.35 6.06
N TYR A 158 3.89 0.40 5.43
CA TYR A 158 5.15 0.80 6.06
C TYR A 158 4.90 1.56 7.36
N CYS A 159 4.06 2.60 7.34
CA CYS A 159 3.80 3.44 8.49
C CYS A 159 3.18 2.66 9.66
N LEU A 160 2.23 1.79 9.36
CA LEU A 160 1.50 1.02 10.36
C LEU A 160 2.36 -0.07 10.99
N ILE A 161 3.19 -0.77 10.20
CA ILE A 161 4.09 -1.80 10.73
C ILE A 161 5.17 -1.20 11.62
N PHE A 162 5.87 -0.16 11.16
CA PHE A 162 6.91 0.49 11.98
C PHE A 162 6.33 1.18 13.21
N SER A 163 5.13 1.75 13.11
CA SER A 163 4.42 2.22 14.31
C SER A 163 4.12 1.11 15.32
N PHE A 164 3.98 -0.13 14.84
CA PHE A 164 3.60 -1.27 15.66
C PHE A 164 4.82 -1.87 16.39
N THR A 165 5.99 -1.82 15.77
CA THR A 165 7.19 -2.54 16.25
C THR A 165 8.22 -1.64 16.91
N VAL A 166 8.16 -0.33 16.67
CA VAL A 166 9.11 0.63 17.22
C VAL A 166 8.55 1.28 18.49
N SER A 167 9.15 0.96 19.63
CA SER A 167 8.79 1.53 20.93
C SER A 167 9.08 3.05 20.99
N ALA A 168 10.22 3.49 20.45
CA ALA A 168 10.69 4.87 20.57
C ALA A 168 9.98 5.86 19.64
N TRP A 169 9.73 7.05 20.17
CA TRP A 169 9.07 8.17 19.48
C TRP A 169 9.86 8.67 18.25
N THR A 170 11.19 8.65 18.31
CA THR A 170 12.11 9.21 17.30
C THR A 170 12.10 8.44 15.98
N HIS A 171 11.73 7.16 16.00
CA HIS A 171 11.73 6.28 14.82
C HIS A 171 10.31 5.94 14.34
N ARG A 172 9.28 6.56 14.94
CA ARG A 172 7.91 6.38 14.48
C ARG A 172 7.70 7.18 13.19
N PRO A 173 7.02 6.59 12.20
CA PRO A 173 6.72 7.29 10.97
C PRO A 173 5.84 8.51 11.26
N ASN A 174 6.22 9.66 10.69
CA ASN A 174 5.51 10.92 10.84
C ASN A 174 4.04 10.78 10.37
N PRO A 175 3.03 11.23 11.15
CA PRO A 175 1.61 11.21 10.77
C PRO A 175 1.30 11.76 9.39
N ILE A 176 2.10 12.72 8.92
CA ILE A 176 1.99 13.28 7.58
C ILE A 176 2.04 12.16 6.53
N TRP A 177 2.84 11.12 6.73
CA TRP A 177 2.92 9.98 5.80
C TRP A 177 1.64 9.14 5.78
N ILE A 178 0.89 9.06 6.88
CA ILE A 178 -0.43 8.39 6.89
C ILE A 178 -1.42 9.21 6.04
N ILE A 179 -1.41 10.54 6.19
CA ILE A 179 -2.25 11.44 5.40
C ILE A 179 -1.89 11.34 3.92
N VAL A 180 -0.60 11.39 3.59
CA VAL A 180 -0.10 11.21 2.21
C VAL A 180 -0.52 9.85 1.67
N GLY A 181 -0.37 8.77 2.44
CA GLY A 181 -0.79 7.43 2.04
C GLY A 181 -2.28 7.35 1.69
N LEU A 182 -3.16 7.92 2.53
CA LEU A 182 -4.60 7.99 2.28
C LEU A 182 -4.97 8.92 1.12
N LEU A 183 -4.27 10.04 0.98
CA LEU A 183 -4.48 10.95 -0.14
C LEU A 183 -4.15 10.26 -1.46
N LEU A 184 -3.05 9.51 -1.51
CA LEU A 184 -2.64 8.73 -2.69
C LEU A 184 -3.63 7.60 -3.02
N THR A 185 -4.29 6.98 -2.02
CA THR A 185 -5.33 5.97 -2.29
C THR A 185 -6.65 6.58 -2.79
N SER A 186 -6.85 7.90 -2.69
CA SER A 186 -8.10 8.58 -3.10
C SER A 186 -8.41 8.51 -4.60
N VAL A 187 -7.42 8.18 -5.43
CA VAL A 187 -7.56 7.96 -6.88
C VAL A 187 -8.56 6.84 -7.23
N SER A 188 -8.85 5.95 -6.28
CA SER A 188 -9.90 4.92 -6.38
C SER A 188 -10.72 4.94 -5.10
N SER A 189 -12.05 5.04 -5.22
CA SER A 189 -12.93 5.00 -4.04
C SER A 189 -12.76 3.70 -3.25
N GLY A 190 -12.58 2.57 -3.94
CA GLY A 190 -12.32 1.28 -3.31
C GLY A 190 -10.98 1.24 -2.55
N ALA A 191 -9.92 1.78 -3.15
CA ALA A 191 -8.60 1.84 -2.49
C ALA A 191 -8.61 2.79 -1.29
N LEU A 192 -9.33 3.91 -1.38
CA LEU A 192 -9.50 4.86 -0.27
C LEU A 192 -10.20 4.19 0.93
N VAL A 193 -11.30 3.48 0.67
CA VAL A 193 -12.05 2.74 1.70
C VAL A 193 -11.17 1.68 2.35
N VAL A 194 -10.43 0.91 1.55
CA VAL A 194 -9.45 -0.07 2.07
C VAL A 194 -8.41 0.63 2.93
N GLY A 195 -7.87 1.77 2.51
CA GLY A 195 -6.91 2.56 3.28
C GLY A 195 -7.46 3.00 4.65
N PHE A 196 -8.68 3.55 4.69
CA PHE A 196 -9.32 3.97 5.94
C PHE A 196 -9.67 2.80 6.85
N LEU A 197 -10.23 1.71 6.31
CA LEU A 197 -10.51 0.49 7.08
C LEU A 197 -9.21 -0.10 7.66
N PHE A 198 -8.15 -0.12 6.86
CA PHE A 198 -6.85 -0.61 7.29
C PHE A 198 -6.28 0.22 8.44
N LEU A 199 -6.31 1.56 8.32
CA LEU A 199 -5.91 2.47 9.38
C LEU A 199 -6.79 2.30 10.64
N ALA A 200 -8.11 2.23 10.47
CA ALA A 200 -9.05 2.12 11.59
C ALA A 200 -8.84 0.82 12.38
N ILE A 201 -8.88 -0.33 11.70
CA ILE A 201 -8.78 -1.64 12.36
C ILE A 201 -7.43 -1.79 13.07
N THR A 202 -6.33 -1.35 12.45
CA THR A 202 -5.00 -1.40 13.10
C THR A 202 -4.91 -0.46 14.30
N SER A 203 -5.49 0.74 14.21
CA SER A 203 -5.49 1.73 15.30
C SER A 203 -6.35 1.28 16.48
N PHE A 204 -7.56 0.80 16.23
CA PHE A 204 -8.42 0.21 17.26
C PHE A 204 -7.76 -1.03 17.89
N GLY A 205 -7.17 -1.89 17.08
CA GLY A 205 -6.46 -3.06 17.58
C GLY A 205 -5.33 -2.69 18.55
N TRP A 206 -4.56 -1.65 18.22
CA TRP A 206 -3.52 -1.12 19.11
C TRP A 206 -4.10 -0.51 20.39
N ALA A 207 -5.24 0.17 20.29
CA ALA A 207 -5.98 0.70 21.44
C ALA A 207 -6.34 -0.38 22.44
N PHE A 208 -6.91 -1.48 21.97
CA PHE A 208 -7.25 -2.62 22.81
C PHE A 208 -6.03 -3.25 23.49
N ARG A 209 -4.88 -3.33 22.81
CA ARG A 209 -3.66 -3.90 23.38
C ARG A 209 -3.03 -3.03 24.46
N THR A 210 -3.08 -1.71 24.29
CA THR A 210 -2.35 -0.76 25.15
C THR A 210 -3.22 -0.13 26.23
N TRP A 211 -4.51 -0.44 26.27
CA TRP A 211 -5.42 0.03 27.31
C TRP A 211 -4.99 -0.44 28.72
N PRO A 212 -4.99 0.45 29.75
CA PRO A 212 -5.44 1.85 29.75
C PRO A 212 -4.37 2.88 29.38
N LYS A 213 -3.13 2.47 29.11
CA LYS A 213 -1.99 3.34 28.78
C LYS A 213 -2.03 3.82 27.31
N LEU A 214 -3.13 4.44 26.90
CA LEU A 214 -3.29 5.00 25.56
C LEU A 214 -2.28 6.13 25.33
N SER A 215 -1.39 5.98 24.36
CA SER A 215 -0.49 7.06 23.95
C SER A 215 -1.25 8.17 23.21
N ARG A 216 -0.79 9.42 23.31
CA ARG A 216 -1.34 10.55 22.51
C ARG A 216 -1.35 10.25 21.00
N TRP A 217 -0.37 9.50 20.52
CA TRP A 217 -0.30 9.05 19.12
C TRP A 217 -1.44 8.15 18.71
N LEU A 218 -1.81 7.24 19.59
CA LEU A 218 -2.88 6.30 19.35
C LEU A 218 -4.23 7.00 19.39
N LEU A 219 -4.42 7.95 20.31
CA LEU A 219 -5.56 8.85 20.31
C LEU A 219 -5.65 9.61 18.99
N PHE A 220 -4.53 10.18 18.50
CA PHE A 220 -4.51 10.82 17.18
C PHE A 220 -4.96 9.86 16.06
N LYS A 221 -4.40 8.65 15.99
CA LYS A 221 -4.80 7.68 14.95
C LYS A 221 -6.27 7.28 15.05
N LEU A 222 -6.78 7.06 16.25
CA LEU A 222 -8.19 6.75 16.48
C LEU A 222 -9.09 7.91 16.06
N SER A 223 -8.80 9.12 16.55
CA SER A 223 -9.54 10.32 16.19
C SER A 223 -9.49 10.54 14.68
N PHE A 224 -8.31 10.48 14.05
CA PHE A 224 -8.17 10.66 12.61
C PHE A 224 -8.89 9.56 11.81
N SER A 225 -8.90 8.32 12.30
CA SER A 225 -9.67 7.24 11.67
C SER A 225 -11.17 7.48 11.77
N ILE A 226 -11.67 7.87 12.96
CA ILE A 226 -13.09 8.12 13.20
C ILE A 226 -13.55 9.34 12.39
N PHE A 227 -12.86 10.48 12.52
CA PHE A 227 -13.18 11.69 11.77
C PHE A 227 -13.03 11.47 10.26
N GLY A 228 -11.99 10.75 9.83
CA GLY A 228 -11.78 10.40 8.43
C GLY A 228 -12.91 9.53 7.88
N LEU A 229 -13.33 8.49 8.62
CA LEU A 229 -14.47 7.65 8.23
C LEU A 229 -15.78 8.43 8.20
N VAL A 230 -16.03 9.29 9.20
CA VAL A 230 -17.21 10.15 9.23
C VAL A 230 -17.20 11.12 8.04
N PHE A 231 -16.06 11.75 7.74
CA PHE A 231 -15.91 12.69 6.63
C PHE A 231 -16.05 12.01 5.26
N VAL A 232 -15.50 10.81 5.10
CA VAL A 232 -15.59 10.03 3.86
C VAL A 232 -16.92 9.32 3.74
N SER A 233 -17.68 9.11 4.83
CA SER A 233 -18.95 8.37 4.80
C SER A 233 -19.97 8.90 3.81
N PRO A 234 -20.22 10.23 3.64
CA PRO A 234 -21.18 10.72 2.67
C PRO A 234 -20.68 10.50 1.24
N ILE A 235 -19.37 10.67 1.00
CA ILE A 235 -18.73 10.43 -0.30
C ILE A 235 -18.80 8.93 -0.64
N PHE A 236 -18.57 8.07 0.34
CA PHE A 236 -18.65 6.62 0.20
C PHE A 236 -20.08 6.17 -0.08
N ILE A 237 -21.06 6.64 0.71
CA ILE A 237 -22.48 6.33 0.52
C ILE A 237 -22.94 6.83 -0.85
N ALA A 238 -22.62 8.07 -1.22
CA ALA A 238 -22.94 8.60 -2.55
C ALA A 238 -22.27 7.80 -3.67
N GLY A 239 -21.00 7.41 -3.49
CA GLY A 239 -20.27 6.56 -4.43
C GLY A 239 -20.86 5.15 -4.56
N LEU A 240 -21.29 4.55 -3.45
CA LEU A 240 -21.92 3.23 -3.41
C LEU A 240 -23.30 3.27 -4.07
N ILE A 241 -24.12 4.28 -3.76
CA ILE A 241 -25.41 4.50 -4.44
C ILE A 241 -25.20 4.72 -5.94
N LYS A 242 -24.21 5.55 -6.33
CA LYS A 242 -23.86 5.78 -7.73
C LYS A 242 -23.46 4.48 -8.42
N ASN A 243 -22.61 3.67 -7.79
CA ASN A 243 -22.16 2.41 -8.36
C ASN A 243 -23.31 1.39 -8.48
N ILE A 244 -24.15 1.26 -7.45
CA ILE A 244 -25.32 0.37 -7.50
C ILE A 244 -26.25 0.77 -8.65
N ARG A 245 -26.52 2.08 -8.81
CA ARG A 245 -27.35 2.59 -9.91
C ARG A 245 -26.69 2.39 -11.27
N PHE A 246 -25.38 2.59 -11.37
CA PHE A 246 -24.62 2.45 -12.62
C PHE A 246 -24.53 1.00 -13.09
N TYR A 247 -24.28 0.06 -12.18
CA TYR A 247 -24.16 -1.36 -12.52
C TYR A 247 -25.50 -2.10 -12.52
N GLY A 248 -26.56 -1.54 -11.94
CA GLY A 248 -27.88 -2.16 -11.86
C GLY A 248 -28.10 -3.05 -10.64
N GLY A 249 -27.12 -3.15 -9.73
CA GLY A 249 -27.22 -3.96 -8.52
C GLY A 249 -25.87 -4.32 -7.89
N PHE A 250 -25.90 -4.93 -6.70
CA PHE A 250 -24.69 -5.43 -6.01
C PHE A 250 -24.06 -6.63 -6.73
N VAL A 251 -24.89 -7.50 -7.32
CA VAL A 251 -24.43 -8.70 -8.03
C VAL A 251 -23.73 -8.31 -9.33
N GLU A 252 -24.29 -7.36 -10.06
CA GLU A 252 -23.72 -6.80 -11.28
C GLU A 252 -22.40 -6.07 -10.99
N MET A 253 -22.31 -5.39 -9.84
CA MET A 253 -21.07 -4.78 -9.38
C MET A 253 -19.98 -5.83 -9.06
N LEU A 254 -20.34 -6.99 -8.50
CA LEU A 254 -19.39 -8.10 -8.32
C LEU A 254 -18.87 -8.63 -9.67
N ARG A 255 -19.73 -8.68 -10.69
CA ARG A 255 -19.34 -9.08 -12.05
C ARG A 255 -18.38 -8.11 -12.74
N HIS A 256 -18.24 -6.88 -12.23
CA HIS A 256 -17.25 -5.92 -12.70
C HIS A 256 -15.85 -6.15 -12.09
N GLY A 257 -15.77 -6.75 -10.90
CA GLY A 257 -14.52 -7.06 -10.21
C GLY A 257 -14.07 -8.51 -10.36
N ALA A 258 -13.20 -8.94 -9.45
CA ALA A 258 -12.79 -10.35 -9.37
C ALA A 258 -13.96 -11.28 -8.97
N GLY A 259 -15.06 -10.73 -8.45
CA GLY A 259 -16.30 -11.45 -8.19
C GLY A 259 -16.98 -12.00 -9.45
N LYS A 260 -16.56 -11.61 -10.66
CA LYS A 260 -17.04 -12.22 -11.91
C LYS A 260 -16.79 -13.72 -12.00
N VAL A 261 -15.79 -14.22 -11.28
CA VAL A 261 -15.43 -15.66 -11.24
C VAL A 261 -16.46 -16.46 -10.43
N LEU A 262 -17.37 -15.80 -9.72
CA LEU A 262 -18.45 -16.47 -8.99
C LEU A 262 -19.37 -17.23 -9.97
N PRO A 263 -19.74 -18.47 -9.63
CA PRO A 263 -20.58 -19.30 -10.49
C PRO A 263 -21.98 -18.70 -10.65
N ALA A 264 -22.55 -18.81 -11.86
CA ALA A 264 -23.91 -18.36 -12.15
C ALA A 264 -24.99 -19.33 -11.62
N ASP A 265 -24.61 -20.59 -11.38
CA ASP A 265 -25.50 -21.61 -10.81
C ASP A 265 -25.92 -21.22 -9.37
N PRO A 266 -27.23 -21.20 -9.05
CA PRO A 266 -27.73 -20.75 -7.75
C PRO A 266 -27.19 -21.56 -6.56
N VAL A 267 -27.02 -22.88 -6.72
CA VAL A 267 -26.53 -23.75 -5.64
C VAL A 267 -25.05 -23.46 -5.38
N LEU A 268 -24.24 -23.38 -6.44
CA LEU A 268 -22.84 -23.00 -6.32
C LEU A 268 -22.69 -21.58 -5.78
N ALA A 269 -23.57 -20.64 -6.13
CA ALA A 269 -23.55 -19.27 -5.61
C ALA A 269 -23.81 -19.24 -4.10
N VAL A 270 -24.76 -20.03 -3.59
CA VAL A 270 -25.02 -20.16 -2.15
C VAL A 270 -23.83 -20.80 -1.43
N LEU A 271 -23.29 -21.91 -1.94
CA LEU A 271 -22.11 -22.57 -1.36
C LEU A 271 -20.90 -21.65 -1.34
N THR A 272 -20.69 -20.89 -2.41
CA THR A 272 -19.61 -19.93 -2.50
C THR A 272 -19.81 -18.79 -1.49
N SER A 273 -21.02 -18.25 -1.36
CA SER A 273 -21.36 -17.21 -0.39
C SER A 273 -21.14 -17.67 1.06
N LEU A 274 -21.58 -18.89 1.40
CA LEU A 274 -21.33 -19.51 2.71
C LEU A 274 -19.83 -19.68 2.96
N SER A 275 -19.07 -20.07 1.94
CA SER A 275 -17.60 -20.19 2.02
C SER A 275 -16.93 -18.84 2.28
N PHE A 276 -17.39 -17.76 1.65
CA PHE A 276 -16.92 -16.40 1.92
C PHE A 276 -17.26 -15.94 3.33
N VAL A 277 -18.45 -16.23 3.84
CA VAL A 277 -18.84 -15.92 5.23
C VAL A 277 -17.95 -16.70 6.20
N ALA A 278 -17.78 -18.00 6.01
CA ALA A 278 -16.92 -18.83 6.84
C ALA A 278 -15.45 -18.34 6.81
N PHE A 279 -14.92 -18.04 5.62
CA PHE A 279 -13.60 -17.44 5.46
C PHE A 279 -13.49 -16.11 6.19
N GLY A 280 -14.49 -15.23 6.06
CA GLY A 280 -14.55 -13.94 6.75
C GLY A 280 -14.53 -14.09 8.26
N LEU A 281 -15.29 -15.05 8.82
CA LEU A 281 -15.28 -15.34 10.26
C LEU A 281 -13.90 -15.84 10.72
N VAL A 282 -13.30 -16.79 9.99
CA VAL A 282 -11.96 -17.29 10.31
C VAL A 282 -10.93 -16.17 10.24
N ALA A 283 -10.96 -15.36 9.17
CA ALA A 283 -10.10 -14.20 8.99
C ALA A 283 -10.25 -13.19 10.14
N CYS A 284 -11.48 -12.87 10.55
CA CYS A 284 -11.75 -12.01 11.70
C CYS A 284 -11.16 -12.56 13.00
N THR A 285 -11.35 -13.86 13.29
CA THR A 285 -10.76 -14.46 14.50
C THR A 285 -9.24 -14.47 14.47
N TRP A 286 -8.64 -14.68 13.29
CA TRP A 286 -7.19 -14.62 13.09
C TRP A 286 -6.66 -13.20 13.31
N VAL A 287 -7.31 -12.18 12.72
CA VAL A 287 -6.96 -10.77 12.91
C VAL A 287 -7.07 -10.38 14.39
N LEU A 288 -8.16 -10.73 15.06
CA LEU A 288 -8.36 -10.40 16.48
C LEU A 288 -7.30 -11.06 17.38
N LYS A 289 -7.00 -12.34 17.16
CA LYS A 289 -5.94 -13.04 17.90
C LYS A 289 -4.56 -12.45 17.62
N GLY A 290 -4.29 -12.12 16.37
CA GLY A 290 -3.03 -11.55 15.92
C GLY A 290 -2.78 -10.14 16.47
N ILE A 291 -3.81 -9.29 16.49
CA ILE A 291 -3.79 -7.96 17.12
C ILE A 291 -3.52 -8.07 18.62
N ARG A 292 -4.22 -8.98 19.33
CA ARG A 292 -4.00 -9.20 20.77
C ARG A 292 -2.56 -9.61 21.06
N ARG A 293 -2.02 -10.54 20.26
CA ARG A 293 -0.61 -10.97 20.35
C ARG A 293 0.38 -9.91 19.90
N GLY A 294 -0.10 -8.92 19.14
CA GLY A 294 0.70 -7.89 18.50
C GLY A 294 1.72 -8.47 17.53
N SER A 295 1.25 -9.38 16.69
CA SER A 295 2.02 -9.90 15.56
C SER A 295 1.91 -8.90 14.39
N PRO A 296 3.01 -8.28 13.95
CA PRO A 296 3.01 -7.36 12.80
C PRO A 296 2.62 -8.06 11.49
N GLU A 297 2.76 -9.38 11.39
CA GLU A 297 2.23 -10.17 10.27
C GLU A 297 0.71 -10.07 10.15
N THR A 298 0.02 -9.84 11.27
CA THR A 298 -1.42 -9.64 11.29
C THR A 298 -1.82 -8.37 10.53
N ILE A 299 -0.99 -7.33 10.58
CA ILE A 299 -1.20 -6.08 9.84
C ILE A 299 -1.12 -6.34 8.34
N ILE A 300 -0.12 -7.12 7.91
CA ILE A 300 0.07 -7.49 6.51
C ILE A 300 -1.11 -8.32 6.02
N GLY A 301 -1.49 -9.37 6.75
CA GLY A 301 -2.61 -10.21 6.33
C GLY A 301 -3.94 -9.47 6.38
N LEU A 302 -4.14 -8.54 7.31
CA LEU A 302 -5.31 -7.65 7.31
C LEU A 302 -5.37 -6.80 6.03
N ALA A 303 -4.26 -6.19 5.64
CA ALA A 303 -4.21 -5.42 4.39
C ALA A 303 -4.47 -6.32 3.16
N CYS A 304 -3.94 -7.55 3.15
CA CYS A 304 -4.26 -8.53 2.10
C CYS A 304 -5.77 -8.84 2.05
N LEU A 305 -6.37 -9.12 3.20
CA LEU A 305 -7.79 -9.46 3.32
C LEU A 305 -8.68 -8.29 2.86
N LEU A 306 -8.38 -7.06 3.28
CA LEU A 306 -9.10 -5.88 2.84
C LEU A 306 -8.93 -5.63 1.33
N GLY A 307 -7.73 -5.85 0.79
CA GLY A 307 -7.47 -5.77 -0.65
C GLY A 307 -8.26 -6.80 -1.45
N ILE A 308 -8.37 -8.04 -0.97
CA ILE A 308 -9.17 -9.12 -1.60
C ILE A 308 -10.66 -8.78 -1.51
N ALA A 309 -11.14 -8.40 -0.33
CA ALA A 309 -12.54 -8.06 -0.10
C ALA A 309 -12.98 -6.85 -0.95
N GLY A 310 -12.16 -5.80 -1.00
CA GLY A 310 -12.40 -4.66 -1.88
C GLY A 310 -12.20 -5.00 -3.37
N GLY A 311 -11.29 -5.93 -3.67
CA GLY A 311 -10.98 -6.44 -5.00
C GLY A 311 -12.11 -7.23 -5.65
N ALA A 312 -12.95 -7.88 -4.83
CA ALA A 312 -14.16 -8.56 -5.29
C ALA A 312 -15.07 -7.64 -6.12
N PHE A 313 -15.12 -6.34 -5.76
CA PHE A 313 -15.93 -5.32 -6.43
C PHE A 313 -15.16 -4.46 -7.44
N GLY A 314 -13.83 -4.61 -7.54
CA GLY A 314 -13.05 -3.83 -8.49
C GLY A 314 -11.58 -4.22 -8.59
N PHE A 315 -11.12 -4.50 -9.81
CA PHE A 315 -9.74 -4.89 -10.08
C PHE A 315 -8.70 -3.83 -9.67
N SER A 316 -9.05 -2.54 -9.71
CA SER A 316 -8.13 -1.48 -9.24
C SER A 316 -7.80 -1.61 -7.75
N THR A 317 -8.77 -2.02 -6.92
CA THR A 317 -8.55 -2.22 -5.48
C THR A 317 -7.69 -3.46 -5.24
N LEU A 318 -7.97 -4.55 -5.96
CA LEU A 318 -7.15 -5.77 -5.90
C LEU A 318 -5.70 -5.49 -6.32
N ALA A 319 -5.52 -4.81 -7.46
CA ALA A 319 -4.21 -4.46 -7.99
C ALA A 319 -3.41 -3.55 -7.04
N SER A 320 -4.09 -2.65 -6.33
CA SER A 320 -3.42 -1.76 -5.38
C SER A 320 -2.77 -2.48 -4.19
N ALA A 321 -3.29 -3.67 -3.82
CA ALA A 321 -2.77 -4.49 -2.73
C ALA A 321 -1.69 -5.50 -3.16
N VAL A 322 -1.36 -5.58 -4.47
CA VAL A 322 -0.36 -6.52 -5.02
C VAL A 322 1.00 -6.48 -4.30
N PRO A 323 1.61 -5.33 -3.99
CA PRO A 323 2.87 -5.29 -3.24
C PRO A 323 2.78 -6.02 -1.88
N ILE A 324 1.61 -5.95 -1.24
CA ILE A 324 1.36 -6.54 0.08
C ILE A 324 1.17 -8.06 -0.05
N TYR A 325 0.55 -8.53 -1.13
CA TYR A 325 0.47 -9.98 -1.42
C TYR A 325 1.86 -10.60 -1.58
N PHE A 326 2.75 -9.94 -2.31
CA PHE A 326 4.13 -10.38 -2.44
C PHE A 326 4.86 -10.37 -1.10
N LEU A 327 4.71 -9.30 -0.32
CA LEU A 327 5.27 -9.22 1.02
C LEU A 327 4.80 -10.40 1.90
N SER A 328 3.50 -10.70 1.91
CA SER A 328 2.94 -11.82 2.66
C SER A 328 3.49 -13.16 2.19
N PHE A 329 3.57 -13.37 0.87
CA PHE A 329 4.15 -14.57 0.27
C PHE A 329 5.61 -14.75 0.66
N TYR A 330 6.43 -13.70 0.60
CA TYR A 330 7.86 -13.80 0.92
C TYR A 330 8.12 -14.03 2.41
N ILE A 331 7.33 -13.44 3.31
CA ILE A 331 7.38 -13.75 4.76
C ILE A 331 7.14 -15.24 4.97
N TRP A 332 6.10 -15.79 4.34
CA TRP A 332 5.80 -17.22 4.41
C TRP A 332 6.91 -18.08 3.80
N PHE A 333 7.41 -17.71 2.63
CA PHE A 333 8.46 -18.43 1.92
C PHE A 333 9.75 -18.50 2.74
N PHE A 334 10.20 -17.37 3.29
CA PHE A 334 11.40 -17.35 4.14
C PHE A 334 11.23 -18.21 5.38
N ARG A 335 10.09 -18.11 6.06
CA ARG A 335 9.78 -18.93 7.24
C ARG A 335 9.83 -20.43 6.91
N ARG A 336 9.27 -20.84 5.77
CA ARG A 336 9.26 -22.24 5.33
C ARG A 336 10.67 -22.77 5.02
N ASN A 337 11.58 -21.91 4.59
CA ASN A 337 12.98 -22.24 4.30
C ASN A 337 13.91 -22.07 5.53
N GLY A 338 13.36 -22.11 6.75
CA GLY A 338 14.15 -22.08 7.98
C GLY A 338 14.79 -20.72 8.30
N VAL A 339 14.41 -19.64 7.59
CA VAL A 339 14.82 -18.30 7.96
C VAL A 339 14.07 -17.88 9.20
N ASN A 340 14.78 -17.37 10.21
CA ASN A 340 14.12 -16.79 11.36
C ASN A 340 13.37 -15.52 10.94
N VAL A 341 12.04 -15.61 10.95
CA VAL A 341 11.12 -14.53 10.61
C VAL A 341 10.43 -14.08 11.88
N SER A 342 11.07 -13.16 12.60
CA SER A 342 10.55 -12.53 13.80
C SER A 342 10.75 -11.02 13.66
N PRO A 343 9.73 -10.19 13.97
CA PRO A 343 9.92 -8.75 14.00
C PRO A 343 11.07 -8.43 14.96
N THR A 344 12.12 -7.78 14.45
CA THR A 344 13.16 -7.24 15.34
C THR A 344 12.53 -6.18 16.22
N GLU A 345 12.39 -6.44 17.52
CA GLU A 345 12.16 -5.36 18.48
C GLU A 345 13.35 -4.41 18.39
N ILE A 346 13.11 -3.22 17.84
CA ILE A 346 14.10 -2.15 17.88
C ILE A 346 14.07 -1.61 19.30
N LYS A 347 14.86 -2.25 20.18
CA LYS A 347 15.19 -1.72 21.50
C LYS A 347 16.08 -0.51 21.26
N THR A 348 15.55 0.67 21.49
CA THR A 348 16.36 1.88 21.53
C THR A 348 17.14 1.91 22.82
N ALA A 349 18.44 2.16 22.72
CA ALA A 349 19.36 2.37 23.84
C ALA A 349 18.87 3.51 24.75
#